data_AF-X1AX51-F1
#
_entry.id   AF-X1AX51-F1
#
_cell.length_a   1.000
_cell.length_b   1.000
_cell.length_c   1.000
_cell.angle_alpha   90.00
_cell.angle_beta   90.00
_cell.angle_gamma   90.00
#
_symmetry.space_group_name_H-M   'P 1'
#
loop_
_entity.id
_entity.type
_entity.pdbx_description
1 polymer ?
#
loop_
_entity_poly.entity_id
_entity_poly.type
_entity_poly.pdbx_seq_one_letter_code
_entity_poly.pdbx_strand_id
1 'polypeptide(L)' 'PEVAKGAALLIDPYDINSIVEGMVKLYRDKALCGELKKRGQKRAKEYSWDRTAQMYLELYGSVVNKLF' A
#
# COMPACT_ATOMS: atom_id res chain seq x y z
N PRO A 1 -3.08 -7.98 -4.40
CA PRO A 1 -1.77 -8.39 -3.82
C PRO A 1 -0.62 -7.37 -3.98
N GLU A 2 -0.67 -6.49 -4.99
CA GLU A 2 0.42 -5.54 -5.29
C GLU A 2 0.65 -4.45 -4.24
N VAL A 3 -0.41 -3.89 -3.65
CA VAL A 3 -0.31 -2.81 -2.65
C VAL A 3 0.13 -3.34 -1.28
N ALA A 4 -0.38 -4.51 -0.89
CA ALA A 4 -0.16 -5.08 0.44
C ALA A 4 1.31 -5.47 0.70
N LYS A 5 2.03 -6.02 -0.29
CA LYS A 5 3.45 -6.47 -0.21
C LYS A 5 3.91 -7.02 1.15
N GLY A 6 3.14 -7.93 1.75
CA GLY A 6 3.49 -8.54 3.04
C GLY A 6 3.36 -7.63 4.27
N ALA A 7 2.78 -6.45 4.11
CA ALA A 7 2.45 -5.47 5.15
C ALA A 7 0.97 -5.49 5.56
N ALA A 8 0.15 -6.36 4.96
CA ALA A 8 -1.24 -6.59 5.36
C ALA A 8 -1.56 -8.09 5.38
N LEU A 9 -2.53 -8.47 6.22
CA LEU A 9 -3.16 -9.78 6.16
C LEU A 9 -4.14 -9.79 4.98
N LEU A 10 -3.97 -10.74 4.04
CA LEU A 10 -4.90 -10.92 2.93
C LEU A 10 -5.98 -11.94 3.31
N ILE A 11 -7.20 -11.65 2.90
CA ILE A 11 -8.40 -12.48 3.07
C ILE A 11 -9.13 -12.59 1.74
N ASP A 12 -10.07 -13.53 1.64
CA ASP A 12 -11.01 -13.57 0.52
C ASP A 12 -12.14 -12.54 0.77
N PRO A 13 -12.28 -11.50 -0.06
CA PRO A 13 -13.31 -10.49 0.14
C PRO A 13 -14.74 -10.97 -0.16
N TYR A 14 -14.90 -12.14 -0.80
CA TYR A 14 -16.21 -12.72 -1.11
C TYR A 14 -16.65 -13.80 -0.12
N ASP A 15 -15.80 -14.13 0.86
CA ASP A 15 -16.12 -15.05 1.95
C ASP A 15 -16.22 -14.30 3.29
N ILE A 16 -17.44 -14.28 3.84
CA ILE A 16 -17.75 -13.65 5.13
C ILE A 16 -16.91 -14.28 6.25
N ASN A 17 -16.70 -15.60 6.23
CA ASN A 17 -15.93 -16.28 7.26
C ASN A 17 -14.46 -15.85 7.20
N SER A 18 -13.87 -15.78 6.00
CA SER A 18 -12.51 -15.26 5.80
C SER A 18 -12.31 -13.86 6.37
N ILE A 19 -13.28 -12.95 6.18
CA ILE A 19 -13.24 -11.61 6.74
C ILE A 19 -13.26 -11.64 8.28
N VAL A 20 -14.20 -12.39 8.87
CA VAL A 20 -14.34 -12.52 10.33
C VAL A 20 -13.08 -13.09 10.94
N GLU A 21 -12.55 -14.18 10.39
CA GLU A 21 -11.32 -14.81 10.86
C GLU A 21 -10.12 -13.87 10.77
N GLY A 22 -10.00 -13.11 9.67
CA GLY A 22 -8.95 -12.11 9.51
C GLY A 22 -9.01 -11.01 10.58
N MET A 23 -10.19 -10.49 10.86
CA MET A 23 -10.41 -9.48 11.91
C MET A 23 -10.09 -10.05 13.30
N VAL A 24 -10.58 -11.25 13.62
CA VAL A 24 -10.33 -11.92 14.91
C VAL A 24 -8.84 -12.21 15.09
N LYS A 25 -8.15 -12.65 14.03
CA LYS A 25 -6.70 -12.92 14.06
C LYS A 25 -5.91 -11.65 14.37
N LEU A 26 -6.20 -10.54 13.70
CA LEU A 26 -5.56 -9.25 14.00
C LEU A 26 -5.85 -8.74 15.41
N TYR A 27 -7.05 -9.01 15.93
CA TYR A 27 -7.43 -8.62 17.28
C TYR A 27 -6.70 -9.44 18.35
N ARG A 28 -6.61 -10.77 18.18
CA ARG A 28 -6.04 -11.70 19.17
C ARG A 28 -4.52 -11.74 19.13
N ASP A 29 -3.92 -11.76 17.93
CA ASP A 29 -2.47 -11.84 17.77
C ASP A 29 -1.85 -10.44 17.72
N LYS A 30 -1.49 -9.92 18.90
CA LYS A 30 -0.89 -8.57 19.02
C LYS A 30 0.50 -8.50 18.40
N ALA A 31 1.24 -9.61 18.33
CA ALA A 31 2.57 -9.63 17.72
C ALA A 31 2.46 -9.47 16.20
N LEU A 32 1.58 -10.23 15.56
CA LEU A 32 1.26 -10.09 14.13
C LEU A 32 0.78 -8.67 13.81
N CYS A 33 -0.17 -8.13 14.59
CA CYS A 33 -0.68 -6.79 14.39
C CYS A 33 0.43 -5.72 14.49
N GLY A 34 1.30 -5.84 15.49
CA GLY A 34 2.46 -4.95 15.66
C GLY A 34 3.43 -5.02 14.47
N GLU A 35 3.70 -6.22 13.97
CA GLU A 35 4.58 -6.42 12.80
C GLU A 35 3.98 -5.82 11.52
N LEU A 36 2.70 -6.09 11.24
CA LEU A 36 2.01 -5.54 10.08
C LEU A 36 1.93 -4.01 10.15
N LYS A 37 1.72 -3.43 11.33
CA LYS A 37 1.76 -1.97 11.53
C LYS A 37 3.12 -1.38 11.15
N LYS A 38 4.23 -1.99 11.62
CA LYS A 38 5.59 -1.53 11.28
C LYS A 38 5.85 -1.63 9.78
N ARG A 39 5.51 -2.76 9.17
CA ARG A 39 5.66 -2.97 7.72
C ARG A 39 4.82 -2.00 6.91
N GLY A 40 3.58 -1.76 7.32
CA GLY A 40 2.66 -0.81 6.68
C GLY A 40 3.21 0.62 6.71
N GLN A 41 3.72 1.07 7.86
CA GLN A 41 4.37 2.38 7.98
C GLN A 41 5.62 2.48 7.10
N LYS A 42 6.46 1.44 7.04
CA LYS A 42 7.62 1.41 6.14
C LYS A 42 7.20 1.51 4.68
N ARG A 43 6.17 0.76 4.28
CA ARG A 43 5.64 0.73 2.91
C ARG A 43 5.02 2.07 2.51
N ALA A 44 4.25 2.69 3.40
CA ALA A 44 3.60 3.98 3.13
C ALA A 44 4.61 5.08 2.79
N LYS A 45 5.79 5.07 3.42
CA LYS A 45 6.88 6.03 3.14
C LYS A 45 7.47 5.92 1.73
N GLU A 46 7.24 4.81 1.02
CA GLU A 46 7.68 4.68 -0.37
C GLU A 46 6.82 5.48 -1.36
N TYR A 47 5.65 5.93 -0.93
CA TYR A 47 4.71 6.71 -1.73
C TYR A 47 4.72 8.18 -1.28
N SER A 48 4.78 9.10 -2.25
CA SER A 48 4.75 10.54 -2.01
C SER A 48 4.01 11.22 -3.15
N TRP A 49 3.04 12.08 -2.80
CA TRP A 49 2.34 12.89 -3.79
C TRP A 49 3.26 13.92 -4.45
N ASP A 50 4.22 14.49 -3.71
CA ASP A 50 5.20 15.42 -4.25
C ASP A 50 6.08 14.75 -5.32
N ARG A 51 6.55 13.52 -5.04
CA ARG A 51 7.31 12.73 -6.00
C ARG A 51 6.49 12.47 -7.27
N THR A 52 5.23 12.08 -7.12
CA THR A 52 4.32 11.90 -8.27
C THR A 52 4.17 13.19 -9.06
N ALA A 53 3.89 14.33 -8.40
CA ALA A 53 3.74 15.61 -9.07
C ALA A 53 5.01 16.01 -9.85
N GLN A 54 6.19 15.85 -9.25
CA GLN A 54 7.46 16.11 -9.90
C GLN A 54 7.65 15.23 -11.15
N MET A 55 7.41 13.92 -11.03
CA MET A 55 7.53 13.00 -12.17
C MET A 55 6.59 13.39 -13.33
N TYR A 56 5.37 13.85 -13.03
CA TYR A 56 4.43 14.31 -14.04
C TYR A 56 4.86 15.63 -14.68
N LEU A 57 5.38 16.58 -13.90
CA LEU A 57 5.92 17.84 -14.44
C LEU A 57 7.10 17.58 -15.38
N GLU A 58 8.03 16.70 -15.01
CA GLU A 58 9.15 16.28 -15.86
C GLU A 58 8.66 15.64 -17.15
N LEU A 59 7.65 14.77 -17.07
CA LEU A 59 7.03 14.16 -18.24
C LEU A 59 6.42 15.20 -19.17
N TYR A 60 5.61 16.12 -18.64
CA TYR A 60 4.98 17.17 -19.45
C TYR A 60 6.04 18.07 -20.10
N GLY A 61 7.07 18.48 -19.36
CA GLY A 61 8.20 19.21 -19.92
C GLY A 61 8.89 18.46 -21.06
N SER A 62 9.09 17.15 -20.90
CA SER A 62 9.73 16.31 -21.93
C SER A 62 8.91 16.21 -23.23
N VAL A 63 7.57 16.25 -23.12
CA VAL A 63 6.67 16.21 -24.29
C VAL A 63 6.67 17.57 -24.99
N VAL A 64 6.56 18.67 -24.23
CA VAL A 64 6.60 20.03 -24.80
C VAL A 64 7.93 20.29 -25.51
N ASN A 65 9.07 19.95 -24.89
CA ASN A 65 10.39 20.14 -25.49
C ASN A 65 10.69 19.24 -26.71
N LYS A 66 9.87 18.22 -26.98
CA LYS A 66 9.98 17.40 -28.20
C LYS A 66 9.12 17.95 -29.36
N LEU A 67 8.16 18.81 -29.06
CA LEU A 67 7.21 19.36 -30.03
C LEU A 67 7.66 20.70 -30.61
N PHE A 68 8.64 21.35 -29.99
CA PHE A 68 9.28 22.60 -30.43
C PHE A 68 10.79 22.40 -30.50
#